data_AF-A0A3D4YK17-F1
#
_entry.id   AF-A0A3D4YK17-F1
#
_cell.length_a   1.000
_cell.length_b   1.000
_cell.length_c   1.000
_cell.angle_alpha   90.00
_cell.angle_beta   90.00
_cell.angle_gamma   90.00
#
_symmetry.space_group_name_H-M   'P 1'
#
loop_
_entity.id
_entity.type
_entity.pdbx_description
1 polymer ?
#
loop_
_entity_poly.entity_id
_entity_poly.type
_entity_poly.pdbx_seq_one_letter_code
_entity_poly.pdbx_strand_id
1 'polypeptide(L)' 'FAPEALESNFTAFMDQIVRSKPSTSKGVYIRNVAISSSMGPGVNIDITPYRTTGTER' A
#
# COMPACT_ATOMS: atom_id res chain seq x y z
N PHE A 1 -13.21 12.72 8.43
CA PHE A 1 -11.83 12.56 8.90
C PHE A 1 -11.04 13.79 8.50
N ALA A 2 -10.18 14.29 9.38
CA ALA A 2 -9.19 15.29 9.00
C ALA A 2 -8.19 14.68 8.00
N PRO A 3 -7.59 15.48 7.11
CA PRO A 3 -6.61 15.00 6.14
C PRO A 3 -5.42 14.29 6.81
N GLU A 4 -4.93 14.77 7.95
CA GLU A 4 -3.81 14.11 8.65
C GLU A 4 -4.21 12.72 9.20
N ALA A 5 -5.47 12.58 9.65
CA ALA A 5 -5.97 11.30 10.14
C ALA A 5 -6.05 10.25 9.02
N LEU A 6 -6.44 10.66 7.80
CA LEU A 6 -6.49 9.78 6.63
C LEU A 6 -5.10 9.28 6.24
N GLU A 7 -4.10 10.16 6.27
CA GLU A 7 -2.70 9.81 6.00
C GLU A 7 -2.14 8.82 7.03
N SER A 8 -2.42 9.05 8.32
CA SER A 8 -1.98 8.13 9.39
C SER A 8 -2.62 6.75 9.26
N ASN A 9 -3.92 6.69 8.94
CA ASN A 9 -4.66 5.44 8.77
C ASN A 9 -4.13 4.64 7.56
N PHE A 10 -3.84 5.34 6.46
CA PHE A 10 -3.31 4.74 5.25
C PHE A 10 -1.91 4.15 5.49
N THR A 11 -1.04 4.90 6.17
CA THR A 11 0.32 4.44 6.49
C THR A 11 0.29 3.21 7.40
N ALA A 12 -0.52 3.25 8.46
CA ALA A 12 -0.68 2.11 9.37
C ALA A 12 -1.23 0.86 8.66
N PHE A 13 -2.17 1.04 7.73
CA PHE A 13 -2.73 -0.05 6.95
C PHE A 13 -1.70 -0.65 5.98
N MET A 14 -0.89 0.18 5.32
CA MET A 14 0.20 -0.27 4.45
C MET A 14 1.24 -1.08 5.21
N ASP A 15 1.66 -0.61 6.39
CA ASP A 15 2.64 -1.31 7.21
C ASP A 15 2.13 -2.67 7.68
N GLN A 16 0.85 -2.77 8.04
CA GLN A 16 0.22 -4.05 8.35
C GLN A 16 0.22 -5.00 7.14
N ILE A 17 -0.12 -4.51 5.95
CA ILE A 17 -0.10 -5.34 4.72
C ILE A 17 1.31 -5.83 4.41
N VAL A 18 2.32 -4.95 4.48
CA VAL A 18 3.72 -5.32 4.23
C VAL A 18 4.20 -6.36 5.24
N ARG A 19 3.85 -6.22 6.53
CA ARG A 19 4.17 -7.19 7.57
C ARG A 19 3.43 -8.52 7.40
N SER A 20 2.21 -8.47 6.88
CA SER A 20 1.41 -9.66 6.55
C SER A 20 1.85 -10.36 5.27
N LYS A 21 2.90 -9.89 4.58
CA LYS A 21 3.49 -10.57 3.43
C LYS A 21 3.93 -11.99 3.82
N PRO A 22 3.36 -13.05 3.20
CA PRO A 22 3.80 -14.41 3.45
C PRO A 22 5.24 -14.59 2.96
N SER A 23 6.08 -15.30 3.72
CA SER A 23 7.48 -15.61 3.35
C SER A 23 7.62 -16.41 2.05
N THR A 24 6.53 -17.03 1.58
CA THR A 24 6.43 -17.74 0.29
C THR A 24 6.14 -16.84 -0.91
N SER A 25 5.77 -15.57 -0.72
CA SER A 25 5.51 -14.63 -1.82
C SER A 25 6.83 -14.11 -2.41
N LYS A 26 7.33 -14.80 -3.43
CA LYS A 26 8.44 -14.35 -4.28
C LYS A 26 7.98 -13.17 -5.15
N GLY A 27 8.68 -12.04 -5.10
CA GLY A 27 8.45 -10.86 -5.95
C GLY A 27 7.66 -9.70 -5.31
N VAL A 28 7.08 -8.87 -6.18
CA VAL A 28 6.34 -7.64 -5.81
C VAL A 28 4.98 -8.00 -5.22
N TYR A 29 4.81 -7.71 -3.92
CA TYR A 29 3.58 -8.04 -3.18
C TYR A 29 2.45 -7.05 -3.43
N ILE A 30 2.75 -5.75 -3.43
CA ILE A 30 1.77 -4.68 -3.70
C ILE A 30 2.00 -4.15 -5.13
N ARG A 31 0.97 -4.25 -5.99
CA ARG A 31 1.06 -3.87 -7.41
C ARG A 31 0.42 -2.53 -7.74
N ASN A 32 -0.78 -2.30 -7.24
CA ASN A 32 -1.47 -1.02 -7.37
C ASN A 32 -2.20 -0.67 -6.07
N VAL A 33 -2.34 0.62 -5.77
CA VAL A 33 -3.09 1.15 -4.64
C VAL A 33 -3.91 2.32 -5.16
N ALA A 34 -5.22 2.22 -5.01
CA ALA A 34 -6.16 3.26 -5.40
C ALA A 34 -7.05 3.59 -4.22
N ILE A 35 -7.23 4.89 -3.95
CA ILE A 35 -8.23 5.37 -2.99
C ILE A 35 -9.43 5.87 -3.78
N SER A 36 -10.61 5.32 -3.48
CA SER A 36 -11.88 5.75 -4.05
C SER A 36 -12.86 6.08 -2.92
N SER A 37 -13.66 7.12 -3.13
CA SER A 37 -14.88 7.34 -2.34
C SER A 37 -15.97 6.36 -2.80
N SER A 38 -16.96 6.06 -1.95
CA SER A 38 -18.00 5.06 -2.21
C SER A 38 -18.73 5.25 -3.55
N MET A 39 -18.78 6.49 -4.06
CA MET A 39 -19.41 6.86 -5.33
C MET A 39 -18.51 7.80 -6.15
N GLY A 40 -17.18 7.68 -6.02
CA GLY A 40 -16.22 8.58 -6.67
C GLY A 40 -15.20 7.84 -7.53
N PRO A 41 -14.58 8.54 -8.50
CA PRO A 41 -13.46 7.98 -9.24
C PRO A 41 -12.30 7.65 -8.30
N GLY A 42 -11.60 6.56 -8.58
CA GLY A 42 -10.42 6.15 -7.83
C GLY A 42 -9.19 6.96 -8.24
N VAL A 43 -8.43 7.44 -7.26
CA VAL A 43 -7.12 8.07 -7.48
C VAL A 43 -6.04 7.04 -7.17
N ASN A 44 -5.20 6.74 -8.16
CA ASN A 44 -4.03 5.89 -7.97
C ASN A 44 -2.95 6.66 -7.20
N ILE A 45 -2.37 5.99 -6.22
CA ILE A 45 -1.32 6.55 -5.36
C ILE A 45 -0.01 5.87 -5.72
N ASP A 46 1.09 6.62 -5.62
CA ASP A 46 2.41 6.05 -5.83
C ASP A 46 2.80 5.09 -4.69
N ILE A 47 3.27 3.91 -5.08
CA ILE A 47 3.54 2.75 -4.22
C ILE A 47 5.02 2.40 -4.28
N THR A 48 5.80 3.17 -5.02
CA THR A 48 7.26 3.08 -5.10
C THR A 48 7.92 2.91 -3.73
N PRO A 49 7.53 3.61 -2.64
CA PRO A 49 8.15 3.40 -1.33
C PRO A 49 7.86 2.03 -0.68
N TYR A 50 6.77 1.35 -1.04
CA TYR A 50 6.36 0.07 -0.42
C TYR A 50 6.66 -1.15 -1.29
N ARG A 51 7.28 -0.95 -2.46
CA ARG A 51 7.65 -2.00 -3.39
C ARG A 51 8.85 -2.77 -2.83
N THR A 52 8.59 -3.74 -1.95
CA THR A 52 9.64 -4.67 -1.47
C THR A 52 10.05 -5.60 -2.62
N THR A 53 11.01 -5.16 -3.42
CA THR A 53 11.74 -5.97 -4.39
C THR A 53 12.58 -7.00 -3.64
N GLY A 54 11.99 -8.14 -3.32
CA GLY A 54 12.77 -9.32 -2.95
C GLY A 54 13.36 -9.94 -4.19
N THR A 55 14.63 -9.63 -4.49
CA THR A 55 15.73 -10.51 -4.99
C THR A 55 16.84 -9.65 -5.62
N GLU A 56 18.08 -9.87 -5.15
CA GLU A 56 19.41 -9.47 -5.68
C GLU A 56 19.91 -8.01 -5.54
N ARG A 57 20.62 -7.78 -4.41
CA ARG A 57 22.07 -7.51 -4.48
C ARG A 57 22.81 -8.76 -4.02
#